data_AF-A0A950TVB7-F1
#
_entry.id   AF-A0A950TVB7-F1
#
_cell.length_a   1.000
_cell.length_b   1.000
_cell.length_c   1.000
_cell.angle_alpha   90.00
_cell.angle_beta   90.00
_cell.angle_gamma   90.00
#
_symmetry.space_group_name_H-M   'P 1'
#
loop_
_entity.id
_entity.type
_entity.pdbx_description
1 polymer ?
#
loop_
_entity_poly.entity_id
_entity_poly.type
_entity_poly.pdbx_seq_one_letter_code
_entity_poly.pdbx_strand_id
1 'polypeptide(L)' 'MKIVVLRSARRTVADGIRFYESQEAGLGAYFLTSIMADLRSLRIYGGAYQKYDNSFYRMVAKRFPCSIYYRNEHDDVYV' A
#
# COMPACT_ATOMS: atom_id res chain seq x y z
N MET A 1 -1.11 16.25 4.33
CA MET A 1 -1.43 14.82 4.23
C MET A 1 -0.24 13.92 4.52
N LYS A 2 -0.22 13.27 5.69
CA LYS A 2 0.79 12.28 6.08
C LYS A 2 0.23 10.88 5.90
N ILE A 3 1.06 9.94 5.44
CA ILE A 3 0.68 8.52 5.37
C ILE A 3 1.27 7.81 6.59
N VAL A 4 0.41 7.17 7.37
CA VAL A 4 0.74 6.36 8.54
C VAL A 4 0.56 4.90 8.17
N VAL A 5 1.68 4.18 8.02
CA VAL A 5 1.66 2.73 7.78
C VAL A 5 1.62 2.00 9.12
N LEU A 6 0.51 1.34 9.39
CA LEU A 6 0.22 0.54 10.57
C LEU A 6 1.19 -0.64 10.69
N ARG A 7 1.36 -1.13 11.93
CA ARG A 7 2.26 -2.26 12.21
C ARG A 7 1.85 -3.53 11.46
N SER A 8 0.55 -3.75 11.30
CA SER A 8 -0.01 -4.86 10.51
C SER A 8 0.44 -4.76 9.05
N ALA A 9 0.21 -3.62 8.41
CA ALA A 9 0.60 -3.38 7.02
C ALA A 9 2.12 -3.52 6.82
N ARG A 10 2.95 -3.03 7.76
CA ARG A 10 4.41 -3.23 7.72
C ARG A 10 4.81 -4.70 7.72
N ARG A 11 4.13 -5.53 8.51
CA ARG A 11 4.38 -6.98 8.54
C ARG A 11 3.99 -7.62 7.21
N THR A 12 2.81 -7.30 6.68
CA THR A 12 2.36 -7.77 5.36
C THR A 12 3.35 -7.41 4.26
N VAL A 13 3.88 -6.18 4.26
CA VAL A 13 4.92 -5.77 3.29
C VAL A 13 6.20 -6.57 3.49
N ALA A 14 6.66 -6.74 4.74
CA ALA A 14 7.86 -7.52 5.02
C ALA A 14 7.72 -8.98 4.57
N ASP A 15 6.54 -9.59 4.74
CA ASP A 15 6.24 -10.94 4.30
C ASP A 15 6.22 -11.01 2.77
N GLY A 16 5.62 -10.02 2.10
CA GLY A 16 5.63 -9.89 0.64
C GLY A 16 7.04 -9.76 0.07
N ILE A 17 7.92 -8.96 0.69
CA ILE A 17 9.33 -8.83 0.27
C ILE A 17 9.99 -10.20 0.29
N ARG A 18 9.86 -10.96 1.40
CA ARG A 18 10.49 -12.29 1.52
C ARG A 18 9.91 -13.29 0.53
N PHE A 19 8.60 -13.25 0.32
CA PHE A 19 7.92 -14.12 -0.64
C PHE A 19 8.41 -13.89 -2.07
N TYR A 20 8.43 -12.64 -2.52
CA TYR A 20 8.86 -12.32 -3.88
C TYR A 20 10.36 -12.53 -4.09
N GLU A 21 11.20 -12.20 -3.10
CA GLU A 21 12.65 -12.46 -3.19
C GLU A 21 12.97 -13.96 -3.30
N SER A 22 12.12 -14.82 -2.72
CA SER A 22 12.30 -16.28 -2.83
C SER A 22 11.97 -16.84 -4.23
N GLN A 23 11.27 -16.07 -5.07
CA GLN A 23 10.92 -16.48 -6.44
C GLN A 23 11.99 -16.07 -7.44
N GLU A 24 12.52 -14.85 -7.32
CA GLU A 24 13.56 -14.33 -8.19
C GLU A 24 14.39 -13.28 -7.44
N ALA A 25 15.71 -13.34 -7.60
CA ALA A 25 16.62 -12.41 -6.97
C ALA A 25 16.30 -10.96 -7.39
N GLY A 26 16.13 -10.08 -6.41
CA GLY A 26 15.78 -8.67 -6.61
C GLY A 26 14.28 -8.39 -6.74
N LEU A 27 13.42 -9.42 -6.83
CA LEU A 27 11.98 -9.22 -6.96
C LEU A 27 11.35 -8.69 -5.67
N GLY A 28 11.90 -9.01 -4.50
CA GLY A 28 11.47 -8.44 -3.22
C GLY A 28 11.78 -6.94 -3.13
N ALA A 29 12.93 -6.51 -3.62
CA ALA A 29 13.27 -5.09 -3.73
C ALA A 29 12.37 -4.37 -4.74
N TYR A 30 12.05 -5.00 -5.87
CA TYR A 30 11.13 -4.46 -6.86
C TYR A 30 9.69 -4.36 -6.33
N PHE A 31 9.26 -5.32 -5.52
CA PHE A 31 7.99 -5.28 -4.80
C PHE A 31 7.92 -4.08 -3.86
N LEU A 32 8.91 -3.91 -2.99
CA LEU A 32 8.93 -2.80 -2.04
C LEU A 32 8.91 -1.43 -2.75
N THR A 33 9.72 -1.25 -3.79
CA THR A 33 9.77 0.00 -4.56
C THR A 33 8.43 0.29 -5.26
N SER A 34 7.76 -0.74 -5.77
CA SER A 34 6.43 -0.62 -6.39
C SER A 34 5.34 -0.23 -5.37
N ILE A 35 5.31 -0.87 -4.20
CA ILE A 35 4.35 -0.51 -3.13
C ILE A 35 4.59 0.91 -2.62
N MET A 36 5.86 1.33 -2.45
CA MET A 36 6.16 2.71 -2.07
C MET A 36 5.73 3.73 -3.13
N ALA A 37 5.83 3.40 -4.42
CA ALA A 37 5.34 4.26 -5.50
C ALA A 37 3.81 4.38 -5.47
N ASP A 38 3.10 3.27 -5.24
CA ASP A 38 1.64 3.26 -5.11
C ASP A 38 1.18 4.05 -3.88
N LEU A 39 1.82 3.90 -2.72
CA LEU A 39 1.55 4.71 -1.52
C LEU A 39 1.81 6.20 -1.76
N ARG A 40 2.89 6.57 -2.45
CA ARG A 40 3.14 7.98 -2.79
C ARG A 40 2.08 8.54 -3.73
N SER A 41 1.50 7.71 -4.59
CA SER A 41 0.39 8.14 -5.44
C SER A 41 -0.88 8.47 -4.64
N LEU A 42 -1.12 7.82 -3.50
CA LEU A 42 -2.22 8.20 -2.59
C LEU A 42 -2.10 9.65 -2.11
N ARG A 43 -0.87 10.17 -1.92
CA ARG A 43 -0.65 11.60 -1.60
C ARG A 43 -1.15 12.56 -2.67
N ILE A 44 -1.18 12.12 -3.93
CA ILE A 44 -1.53 12.94 -5.08
C ILE A 44 -3.04 12.82 -5.38
N TYR A 45 -3.63 11.64 -5.15
CA TYR A 45 -5.01 11.32 -5.54
C TYR A 45 -5.97 11.15 -4.34
N GLY A 46 -5.58 11.55 -3.13
CA GLY A 46 -6.23 11.22 -1.83
C GLY A 46 -7.71 11.56 -1.64
N GLY A 47 -8.38 12.15 -2.64
CA GLY A 47 -9.82 12.37 -2.67
C GLY A 47 -10.59 11.64 -3.79
N ALA A 48 -9.93 10.87 -4.65
CA ALA A 48 -10.53 10.33 -5.88
C ALA A 48 -10.88 8.82 -5.83
N TYR A 49 -10.63 8.14 -4.72
CA TYR A 49 -10.82 6.68 -4.62
C TYR A 49 -12.19 6.31 -4.04
N GLN A 50 -12.74 5.22 -4.56
CA GLN A 50 -14.07 4.70 -4.27
C GLN A 50 -14.14 4.18 -2.81
N LYS A 51 -15.15 4.61 -2.05
CA LYS A 51 -15.41 4.11 -0.69
C LYS A 51 -15.76 2.62 -0.74
N TYR A 52 -14.99 1.78 -0.05
CA TYR A 52 -15.32 0.39 0.21
C TYR A 52 -15.95 0.32 1.61
N ASP A 53 -17.27 0.12 1.64
CA ASP A 53 -18.02 -0.22 2.87
C ASP A 53 -17.94 0.82 4.02
N ASN A 54 -18.08 2.11 3.68
CA ASN A 54 -18.13 3.28 4.59
C ASN A 54 -16.94 3.49 5.56
N SER A 55 -15.99 2.55 5.65
CA SER A 55 -14.90 2.58 6.65
C SER A 55 -13.50 2.60 6.03
N PHE A 56 -13.32 2.07 4.81
CA PHE A 56 -12.02 1.97 4.16
C PHE A 56 -12.10 2.30 2.66
N TYR A 57 -11.00 2.73 2.10
CA TYR A 57 -10.74 2.87 0.68
C TYR A 57 -9.82 1.74 0.24
N ARG A 58 -9.97 1.29 -1.00
CA ARG A 58 -9.14 0.25 -1.59
C ARG A 58 -8.44 0.78 -2.82
N MET A 59 -7.13 0.59 -2.88
CA MET A 59 -6.32 0.78 -4.08
C MET A 59 -5.70 -0.56 -4.47
N VAL A 60 -5.83 -0.95 -5.73
CA VAL A 60 -5.13 -2.12 -6.27
C VAL A 60 -3.71 -1.68 -6.66
N ALA A 61 -2.70 -2.41 -6.21
CA ALA A 61 -1.32 -2.15 -6.58
C ALA A 61 -1.13 -2.37 -8.08
N LYS A 62 -0.36 -1.51 -8.73
CA LYS A 62 -0.29 -1.49 -10.21
C LYS A 62 0.49 -2.66 -10.80
N ARG A 63 1.47 -3.18 -10.05
CA ARG A 63 2.48 -4.13 -10.54
C ARG A 63 2.41 -5.49 -9.89
N PHE A 64 1.72 -5.59 -8.76
CA PHE A 64 1.63 -6.81 -7.97
C PHE A 64 0.17 -7.09 -7.63
N PRO A 65 -0.22 -8.37 -7.48
CA PRO A 65 -1.58 -8.78 -7.12
C PRO A 65 -1.86 -8.50 -5.63
N CYS A 66 -1.76 -7.23 -5.23
CA CYS A 66 -1.96 -6.77 -3.86
C CYS A 66 -3.04 -5.67 -3.84
N SER A 67 -3.77 -5.61 -2.74
CA SER A 67 -4.71 -4.50 -2.47
C SER A 67 -4.25 -3.76 -1.22
N ILE A 68 -4.13 -2.45 -1.34
CA ILE A 68 -3.80 -1.53 -0.27
C ILE A 68 -5.13 -0.97 0.25
N TYR A 69 -5.44 -1.30 1.50
CA TYR A 69 -6.59 -0.77 2.20
C TYR A 69 -6.13 0.40 3.06
N TYR A 70 -6.90 1.48 3.06
CA TYR A 70 -6.56 2.65 3.85
C TYR A 70 -7.80 3.42 4.27
N ARG A 71 -7.66 4.30 5.26
CA ARG A 71 -8.72 5.23 5.67
C ARG A 71 -8.16 6.62 5.84
N ASN A 72 -8.99 7.62 5.56
CA ASN A 72 -8.65 9.02 5.81
C ASN A 72 -9.21 9.42 7.17
N GLU A 73 -8.37 9.92 8.07
CA GLU A 73 -8.78 10.53 9.34
C GLU A 73 -8.18 11.93 9.41
N HIS A 74 -9.05 12.95 9.35
CA HIS A 74 -8.65 14.37 9.26
C HIS A 74 -7.72 14.61 8.05
N ASP A 75 -6.46 15.00 8.32
CA ASP A 75 -5.41 15.24 7.34
C ASP A 75 -4.49 14.03 7.12
N ASP A 76 -4.71 12.91 7.80
CA ASP A 76 -3.83 11.74 7.77
C ASP A 76 -4.48 10.54 7.09
N VAL A 77 -3.65 9.74 6.40
CA VAL A 77 -4.04 8.50 5.72
C VAL A 77 -3.45 7.33 6.48
N TYR A 78 -4.27 6.42 6.96
CA TYR A 78 -3.84 5.22 7.69
C TYR A 78 -3.94 4.01 6.78
N VAL A 79 -2.82 3.29 6.64
CA VAL A 79 -2.66 2.08 5.81
C VAL A 79 -2.34 0.89 6.72
#